data_AF-A0A2W4VWM1-F1
#
_entry.id   AF-A0A2W4VWM1-F1
#
_cell.length_a   1.000
_cell.length_b   1.000
_cell.length_c   1.000
_cell.angle_alpha   90.00
_cell.angle_beta   90.00
_cell.angle_gamma   90.00
#
_symmetry.space_group_name_H-M   'P 1'
#
loop_
_entity.id
_entity.type
_entity.pdbx_description
1 polymer ?
#
loop_
_entity_poly.entity_id
_entity_poly.type
_entity_poly.pdbx_seq_one_letter_code
_entity_poly.pdbx_strand_id
1 'polypeptide(L)'
;MTERAIAVAEFKTLSPAPEQVVKVHFNPASLQYTVSNTLGPAGQGAGSRQYVSATVAKLTMDLVFDTTAQNLGGEVQGGEDVRSTTDKMAQMLKPFGGENEKTPPRVEFSWGAYRFVGT
;
A
#
# COMPACT_ATOMS: atom_id res chain seq x y z
N MET A 1 6.95 16.89 28.44
CA MET A 1 5.82 16.23 27.76
C MET A 1 6.21 16.04 26.32
N THR A 2 6.39 14.81 25.86
CA THR A 2 6.72 14.53 24.45
C THR A 2 5.48 14.81 23.62
N GLU A 3 5.59 15.72 22.66
CA GLU A 3 4.50 16.08 21.75
C GLU A 3 4.02 14.83 21.01
N ARG A 4 2.75 14.47 21.18
CA ARG A 4 2.17 13.28 20.56
C ARG A 4 1.79 13.62 19.12
N ALA A 5 2.77 13.58 18.21
CA ALA A 5 2.51 13.77 16.78
C ALA A 5 1.58 12.66 16.27
N ILE A 6 0.50 13.04 15.58
CA ILE A 6 -0.40 12.09 14.93
C ILE A 6 0.33 11.54 13.70
N ALA A 7 0.59 10.24 13.68
CA ALA A 7 1.12 9.59 12.49
C ALA A 7 0.05 9.56 11.40
N VAL A 8 0.36 10.16 10.26
CA VAL A 8 -0.48 10.13 9.04
C VAL A 8 0.01 8.98 8.18
N ALA A 9 -0.92 8.15 7.71
CA ALA A 9 -0.58 7.07 6.80
C ALA A 9 -0.19 7.60 5.41
N GLU A 10 0.70 6.90 4.73
CA GLU A 10 1.13 7.27 3.40
C GLU A 10 1.37 6.05 2.51
N PHE A 11 1.25 6.28 1.21
CA PHE A 11 1.66 5.37 0.17
C PHE A 11 2.93 5.92 -0.48
N LYS A 12 3.86 5.02 -0.80
CA LYS A 12 5.10 5.34 -1.50
C LYS A 12 5.43 4.29 -2.56
N THR A 13 5.71 4.70 -3.79
CA THR A 13 6.29 3.79 -4.78
C THR A 13 7.74 3.49 -4.42
N LEU A 14 8.14 2.23 -4.61
CA LEU A 14 9.50 1.77 -4.37
C LEU A 14 10.29 1.67 -5.68
N SER A 15 11.59 1.90 -5.61
CA SER A 15 12.50 1.70 -6.74
C SER A 15 12.35 0.28 -7.32
N PRO A 16 12.45 0.12 -8.66
CA PRO A 16 12.90 1.12 -9.65
C PRO A 16 11.81 2.05 -10.21
N ALA A 17 10.58 2.02 -9.69
CA ALA A 17 9.53 2.92 -10.16
C ALA A 17 9.86 4.39 -9.83
N PRO A 18 9.38 5.37 -10.63
CA PRO A 18 9.46 6.78 -10.27
C PRO A 18 8.88 7.02 -8.87
N GLU A 19 9.59 7.81 -8.06
CA GLU A 19 9.13 8.12 -6.70
C GLU A 19 7.84 8.93 -6.74
N GLN A 20 6.83 8.43 -6.06
CA GLN A 20 5.53 9.04 -5.84
C GLN A 20 5.16 8.78 -4.39
N VAL A 21 4.75 9.84 -3.68
CA VAL A 21 4.24 9.76 -2.32
C VAL A 21 2.83 10.35 -2.30
N VAL A 22 1.93 9.71 -1.56
CA VAL A 22 0.58 10.21 -1.30
C VAL A 22 0.23 9.98 0.16
N LYS A 23 0.02 11.07 0.91
CA LYS A 23 -0.52 11.00 2.26
C LYS A 23 -2.03 10.87 2.24
N VAL A 24 -2.58 10.05 3.12
CA VAL A 24 -4.03 9.92 3.25
C VAL A 24 -4.63 11.19 3.84
N HIS A 25 -5.87 11.50 3.47
CA HIS A 25 -6.59 12.63 4.08
C HIS A 25 -7.03 12.26 5.51
N PHE A 26 -7.50 11.02 5.68
CA PHE A 26 -7.86 10.42 6.95
C PHE A 26 -7.22 9.03 7.03
N ASN A 27 -6.68 8.69 8.19
CA ASN A 27 -6.21 7.33 8.43
C ASN A 27 -7.40 6.36 8.34
N PRO A 28 -7.22 5.15 7.77
CA PRO A 28 -8.29 4.19 7.66
C PRO A 28 -8.75 3.76 9.06
N ALA A 29 -10.06 3.53 9.22
CA ALA A 29 -10.64 3.10 10.49
C ALA A 29 -10.16 1.70 10.92
N SER A 30 -9.77 0.86 9.95
CA SER A 30 -9.26 -0.48 10.18
C SER A 30 -8.29 -0.91 9.07
N LEU A 31 -7.43 -1.88 9.38
CA LEU A 31 -6.57 -2.56 8.44
C LEU A 31 -6.91 -4.06 8.45
N GLN A 32 -7.26 -4.63 7.30
CA GLN A 32 -7.49 -6.06 7.17
C GLN A 32 -6.28 -6.72 6.50
N TYR A 33 -5.51 -7.46 7.28
CA TYR A 33 -4.34 -8.21 6.81
C TYR A 33 -4.64 -9.70 6.72
N THR A 34 -4.52 -10.26 5.51
CA THR A 34 -4.76 -11.69 5.24
C THR A 34 -3.48 -12.35 4.75
N VAL A 35 -3.13 -13.49 5.33
CA VAL A 35 -2.01 -14.34 4.89
C VAL A 35 -2.57 -15.68 4.43
N SER A 36 -2.17 -16.13 3.25
CA SER A 36 -2.51 -17.43 2.69
C SER A 36 -1.24 -18.21 2.36
N ASN A 37 -1.19 -19.47 2.77
CA ASN A 37 -0.09 -20.39 2.48
C ASN A 37 -0.60 -21.54 1.61
N THR A 38 0.05 -21.80 0.49
CA THR A 38 -0.21 -22.98 -0.33
C THR A 38 0.75 -24.10 0.07
N LEU A 39 0.22 -25.30 0.33
CA LEU A 39 1.03 -26.49 0.63
C LEU A 39 1.35 -27.24 -0.67
N GLY A 40 2.61 -27.62 -0.85
CA GLY A 40 3.01 -28.50 -1.95
C GLY A 40 2.50 -29.94 -1.76
N PRO A 41 2.48 -30.77 -2.82
CA PRO A 41 2.07 -32.16 -2.72
C PRO A 41 2.96 -32.90 -1.71
N ALA A 42 2.32 -33.71 -0.87
CA ALA A 42 3.01 -34.65 0.01
C ALA A 42 3.76 -35.67 -0.86
N GLY A 43 5.08 -35.80 -0.68
CA GLY A 43 5.84 -36.90 -1.30
C GLY A 43 5.21 -38.25 -0.92
N GLN A 44 5.20 -39.23 -1.84
CA GLN A 44 4.66 -40.55 -1.54
C GLN A 44 5.54 -41.26 -0.49
N GLY A 45 5.00 -41.47 0.72
CA GLY A 45 5.66 -42.20 1.80
C GLY A 45 5.23 -41.75 3.20
N ALA A 46 5.36 -42.66 4.18
CA ALA A 46 5.08 -42.39 5.60
C ALA A 46 6.14 -41.43 6.17
N GLY A 47 5.90 -40.12 6.03
CA GLY A 47 6.80 -39.06 6.48
C GLY A 47 6.77 -37.77 5.66
N SER A 48 5.75 -37.56 4.83
CA SER A 48 5.66 -36.42 3.92
C SER A 48 5.51 -35.09 4.65
N ARG A 49 6.65 -34.41 4.88
CA ARG A 49 6.66 -33.00 5.26
C ARG A 49 6.09 -32.17 4.12
N GLN A 50 4.88 -31.64 4.31
CA GLN A 50 4.34 -30.61 3.45
C GLN A 50 5.19 -29.34 3.62
N TYR A 51 5.79 -28.86 2.53
CA TYR A 51 6.46 -27.57 2.50
C TYR A 51 5.50 -26.49 1.96
N VAL A 52 5.64 -25.26 2.44
CA VAL A 52 4.86 -24.11 1.96
C VAL A 52 5.43 -23.66 0.61
N SER A 53 4.70 -23.89 -0.48
CA SER A 53 5.14 -23.58 -1.84
C SER A 53 4.99 -22.10 -2.20
N ALA A 54 4.04 -21.39 -1.56
CA ALA A 54 3.83 -19.96 -1.74
C ALA A 54 3.16 -19.35 -0.49
N THR A 55 3.58 -18.14 -0.13
CA THR A 55 2.92 -17.29 0.87
C THR A 55 2.48 -16.00 0.20
N VAL A 56 1.18 -15.71 0.26
CA VAL A 56 0.59 -14.46 -0.27
C VAL A 56 0.03 -13.66 0.90
N ALA A 57 0.45 -12.40 0.99
CA ALA A 57 -0.08 -11.44 1.96
C ALA A 57 -0.90 -10.37 1.24
N LYS A 58 -2.08 -10.03 1.78
CA LYS A 58 -2.98 -9.01 1.24
C LYS A 58 -3.37 -8.05 2.36
N LEU A 59 -3.19 -6.76 2.12
CA LEU A 59 -3.71 -5.68 2.97
C LEU A 59 -4.90 -5.03 2.26
N THR A 60 -6.02 -4.88 2.96
CA THR A 60 -7.24 -4.21 2.47
C THR A 60 -7.66 -3.13 3.46
N MET A 61 -8.11 -1.99 2.92
CA MET A 61 -8.60 -0.84 3.67
C MET A 61 -9.47 0.05 2.77
N ASP A 62 -10.27 0.91 3.39
CA ASP A 62 -11.03 1.95 2.70
C ASP A 62 -10.41 3.33 2.96
N LEU A 63 -10.27 4.13 1.90
CA LEU A 63 -9.76 5.50 1.95
C LEU A 63 -10.88 6.49 1.64
N VAL A 64 -10.91 7.59 2.39
CA VAL A 64 -11.82 8.71 2.15
C VAL A 64 -11.01 9.91 1.68
N PHE A 65 -11.41 10.49 0.55
CA PHE A 65 -10.83 11.71 0.01
C PHE A 65 -11.85 12.84 0.15
N ASP A 66 -11.48 13.84 0.94
CA ASP A 66 -12.24 15.08 1.12
C ASP A 66 -11.30 16.27 0.96
N THR A 67 -11.63 17.20 0.08
CA THR A 67 -10.86 18.41 -0.19
C THR A 67 -11.56 19.67 0.30
N THR A 68 -12.60 19.55 1.14
CA THR A 68 -13.34 20.70 1.69
C THR A 68 -12.45 21.56 2.60
N ALA A 69 -11.53 20.93 3.33
CA ALA A 69 -10.62 21.57 4.27
C ALA A 69 -9.19 21.02 4.11
N GLN A 70 -8.25 21.67 4.79
CA GLN A 70 -6.87 21.23 4.83
C GLN A 70 -6.74 19.84 5.48
N ASN A 71 -5.92 18.95 4.91
CA ASN A 71 -5.66 17.63 5.49
C ASN A 71 -4.54 17.67 6.55
N LEU A 72 -4.47 16.64 7.41
CA LEU A 72 -3.41 16.52 8.44
C LEU A 72 -2.00 16.50 7.85
N GLY A 73 -1.84 16.04 6.60
CA GLY A 73 -0.56 16.02 5.90
C GLY A 73 -0.10 17.38 5.37
N GLY A 74 -0.97 18.40 5.39
CA GLY A 74 -0.71 19.75 4.90
C GLY A 74 -0.58 19.88 3.38
N GLU A 75 -0.78 18.80 2.64
CA GLU A 75 -0.61 18.74 1.17
C GLU A 75 -1.84 19.20 0.41
N VAL A 76 -3.02 19.13 1.04
CA VAL A 76 -4.28 19.64 0.52
C VAL A 76 -4.65 20.84 1.36
N GLN A 77 -4.86 22.01 0.75
CA GLN A 77 -5.16 23.29 1.41
C GLN A 77 -6.66 23.53 1.64
N GLY A 78 -7.53 22.83 0.89
CA GLY A 78 -8.99 23.01 0.91
C GLY A 78 -9.50 23.73 -0.34
N GLY A 79 -10.68 23.33 -0.83
CA GLY A 79 -11.25 23.79 -2.10
C GLY A 79 -10.60 23.21 -3.36
N GLU A 80 -9.64 22.30 -3.21
CA GLU A 80 -8.97 21.64 -4.33
C GLU A 80 -9.86 20.60 -5.01
N ASP A 81 -9.62 20.33 -6.30
CA ASP A 81 -10.29 19.22 -6.98
C ASP A 81 -9.79 17.89 -6.40
N VAL A 82 -10.70 17.05 -5.91
CA VAL A 82 -10.41 15.74 -5.33
C VAL A 82 -9.61 14.83 -6.28
N ARG A 83 -9.78 15.03 -7.60
CA ARG A 83 -9.03 14.30 -8.63
C ARG A 83 -7.53 14.53 -8.54
N SER A 84 -7.09 15.69 -8.05
CA SER A 84 -5.68 16.01 -7.88
C SER A 84 -4.96 15.03 -6.96
N THR A 85 -5.66 14.48 -5.95
CA THR A 85 -5.11 13.44 -5.06
C THR A 85 -5.40 12.04 -5.60
N THR A 86 -6.62 11.76 -6.06
CA THR A 86 -6.96 10.40 -6.53
C THR A 86 -6.20 10.01 -7.80
N ASP A 87 -5.84 10.96 -8.66
CA ASP A 87 -5.01 10.71 -9.83
C ASP A 87 -3.58 10.33 -9.43
N LYS A 88 -3.03 10.90 -8.35
CA LYS A 88 -1.72 10.48 -7.82
C LYS A 88 -1.77 9.03 -7.33
N MET A 89 -2.85 8.64 -6.64
CA MET A 89 -3.08 7.25 -6.25
C MET A 89 -3.17 6.33 -7.46
N ALA A 90 -3.91 6.71 -8.49
CA ALA A 90 -4.02 5.94 -9.72
C ALA A 90 -2.67 5.83 -10.46
N GLN A 91 -1.85 6.89 -10.43
CA GLN A 91 -0.51 6.89 -11.02
C GLN A 91 0.44 5.91 -10.36
N MET A 92 0.31 5.65 -9.04
CA MET A 92 1.11 4.64 -8.35
C MET A 92 0.88 3.21 -8.86
N LEU A 93 -0.25 2.95 -9.51
CA LEU A 93 -0.60 1.64 -10.05
C LEU A 93 -0.26 1.52 -11.55
N LYS A 94 0.21 2.61 -12.18
CA LYS A 94 0.53 2.59 -13.61
C LYS A 94 1.78 1.75 -13.86
N PRO A 95 1.74 0.76 -14.76
CA PRO A 95 2.92 0.00 -15.11
C PRO A 95 4.05 0.88 -15.64
N PHE A 96 5.28 0.58 -15.24
CA PHE A 96 6.49 1.32 -15.61
C PHE A 96 7.55 0.36 -16.17
N GLY A 97 8.54 0.90 -16.88
CA GLY A 97 9.60 0.12 -17.56
C GLY A 97 9.63 0.34 -19.06
N GLY A 98 10.43 -0.47 -19.76
CA GLY A 98 10.52 -0.44 -21.22
C GLY A 98 9.21 -0.86 -21.90
N GLU A 99 9.09 -0.60 -23.20
CA GLU A 99 7.86 -0.85 -23.98
C GLU A 99 7.34 -2.30 -23.86
N ASN A 100 8.26 -3.27 -23.72
CA ASN A 100 7.97 -4.70 -23.61
C ASN A 100 8.13 -5.29 -22.18
N GLU A 101 8.49 -4.48 -21.19
CA GLU A 101 8.82 -4.93 -19.81
C GLU A 101 8.06 -4.13 -18.75
N LYS A 102 6.83 -3.72 -19.06
CA LYS A 102 6.00 -2.95 -18.12
C LYS A 102 5.60 -3.83 -16.94
N THR A 103 6.02 -3.44 -15.75
CA THR A 103 5.65 -4.11 -14.49
C THR A 103 4.90 -3.14 -13.58
N PRO A 104 3.96 -3.63 -12.75
CA PRO A 104 3.33 -2.78 -11.75
C PRO A 104 4.37 -2.30 -10.73
N PRO A 105 4.31 -1.02 -10.30
CA PRO A 105 5.13 -0.54 -9.21
C PRO A 105 4.88 -1.33 -7.92
N ARG A 106 5.95 -1.56 -7.15
CA ARG A 106 5.81 -1.94 -5.75
C ARG A 106 5.41 -0.71 -4.96
N VAL A 107 4.37 -0.81 -4.15
CA VAL A 107 3.86 0.28 -3.33
C VAL A 107 3.95 -0.11 -1.85
N GLU A 108 4.63 0.72 -1.05
CA GLU A 108 4.63 0.63 0.39
C GLU A 108 3.49 1.48 0.95
N PHE A 109 2.63 0.86 1.76
CA PHE A 109 1.78 1.54 2.73
C PHE A 109 2.52 1.62 4.06
N SER A 110 2.57 2.81 4.68
CA SER A 110 3.15 2.99 6.01
C SER A 110 2.22 3.80 6.92
N TRP A 111 2.19 3.44 8.20
CA TRP A 111 1.48 4.19 9.23
C TRP A 111 2.17 4.02 10.59
N GLY A 112 2.86 5.08 11.03
CA GLY A 112 3.71 5.02 12.22
C GLY A 112 4.84 4.00 12.03
N ALA A 113 4.88 2.97 12.88
CA ALA A 113 5.86 1.89 12.75
C ALA A 113 5.44 0.78 11.76
N TYR A 114 4.16 0.71 11.39
CA TYR A 114 3.65 -0.33 10.52
C TYR A 114 4.02 -0.06 9.06
N ARG A 115 4.43 -1.12 8.33
CA ARG A 115 4.75 -1.08 6.90
C ARG A 115 4.21 -2.34 6.22
N PHE A 116 3.68 -2.18 5.01
CA PHE A 116 3.25 -3.27 4.14
C PHE A 116 3.61 -2.92 2.69
N VAL A 117 4.21 -3.87 1.98
CA VAL A 117 4.53 -3.68 0.55
C VAL A 117 3.68 -4.61 -0.30
N GLY A 118 2.93 -4.01 -1.22
CA GLY A 118 2.14 -4.71 -2.24
C GLY A 118 2.65 -4.48 -3.66
N THR A 119 2.10 -5.24 -4.59
CA THR A 119 2.29 -5.16 -6.06
C THR A 119 0.95 -5.25 -6.75
#